data_AF-A0A9E6NKE0-F1
#
_entry.id   AF-A0A9E6NKE0-F1
#
_cell.length_a   1.000
_cell.length_b   1.000
_cell.length_c   1.000
_cell.angle_alpha   90.00
_cell.angle_beta   90.00
_cell.angle_gamma   90.00
#
_symmetry.space_group_name_H-M   'P 1'
#
loop_
_entity.id
_entity.type
_entity.pdbx_description
1 polymer ?
#
loop_
_entity_poly.entity_id
_entity_poly.type
_entity_poly.pdbx_seq_one_letter_code
_entity_poly.pdbx_strand_id
1 'polypeptide(L)'
;MTSSTPDEMDEDILTQAADWCMRLHDDHCPPDDRQQFQDWIQLDPRHAFEYAKMLEIWDLGGQLPEEPGTAKKLLTGDASMHKGSREM
;
A
#
# COMPACT_ATOMS: atom_id res chain seq x y z
N MET A 1 17.04 -4.51 -29.97
CA MET A 1 15.94 -3.70 -29.41
C MET A 1 15.17 -4.66 -28.51
N THR A 2 15.33 -4.53 -27.19
CA THR A 2 14.63 -5.38 -26.22
C THR A 2 13.21 -4.86 -26.13
N SER A 3 12.26 -5.60 -26.68
CA SER A 3 10.85 -5.37 -26.42
C SER A 3 10.64 -5.65 -24.94
N SER A 4 10.45 -4.62 -24.12
CA SER A 4 10.05 -4.81 -22.72
C SER A 4 8.81 -5.68 -22.71
N THR A 5 8.87 -6.77 -21.99
CA THR A 5 7.72 -7.65 -21.82
C THR A 5 6.64 -6.91 -21.02
N PRO A 6 5.35 -7.21 -21.24
CA PRO A 6 4.27 -6.55 -20.50
C PRO A 6 4.44 -6.63 -18.98
N ASP A 7 4.97 -7.76 -18.48
CA ASP A 7 5.26 -7.99 -17.06
C ASP A 7 6.27 -6.98 -16.48
N GLU A 8 7.37 -6.70 -17.20
CA GLU A 8 8.35 -5.69 -16.79
C GLU A 8 7.74 -4.28 -16.74
N MET A 9 6.78 -3.98 -17.62
CA MET A 9 6.07 -2.70 -17.58
C MET A 9 5.14 -2.60 -16.37
N ASP A 10 4.46 -3.70 -16.01
CA ASP A 10 3.58 -3.72 -14.85
C ASP A 10 4.39 -3.61 -13.54
N GLU A 11 5.59 -4.19 -13.46
CA GLU A 11 6.52 -3.99 -12.32
C GLU A 11 7.02 -2.54 -12.19
N ASP A 12 7.30 -1.88 -13.31
CA ASP A 12 7.70 -0.47 -13.32
C ASP A 12 6.56 0.44 -12.85
N ILE A 13 5.32 0.17 -13.29
CA ILE A 13 4.13 0.90 -12.83
C ILE A 13 3.91 0.69 -11.33
N LEU A 14 4.06 -0.54 -10.84
CA LEU A 14 3.95 -0.85 -9.42
C LEU A 14 4.99 -0.07 -8.59
N THR A 15 6.23 0.00 -9.08
CA THR A 15 7.31 0.74 -8.43
C THR A 15 7.00 2.24 -8.38
N GLN A 16 6.52 2.81 -9.50
CA GLN A 16 6.08 4.21 -9.56
C GLN A 16 4.90 4.49 -8.61
N ALA A 17 3.94 3.57 -8.53
CA ALA A 17 2.80 3.67 -7.61
C ALA A 17 3.26 3.76 -6.14
N ALA A 18 4.27 2.99 -5.75
CA ALA A 18 4.84 3.02 -4.42
C ALA A 18 5.54 4.36 -4.11
N ASP A 19 6.33 4.88 -5.06
CA ASP A 19 6.98 6.21 -4.93
C ASP A 19 5.94 7.32 -4.72
N TRP A 20 4.90 7.33 -5.56
CA TRP A 20 3.81 8.30 -5.43
C TRP A 20 3.06 8.16 -4.10
N CYS A 21 2.85 6.93 -3.62
CA CYS A 21 2.19 6.69 -2.34
C CYS A 21 2.98 7.33 -1.19
N MET A 22 4.31 7.13 -1.14
CA MET A 22 5.16 7.78 -0.13
C MET A 22 5.15 9.30 -0.27
N ARG A 23 5.29 9.81 -1.49
CA ARG A 23 5.39 11.26 -1.74
C ARG A 23 4.11 12.02 -1.40
N LEU A 24 2.94 11.46 -1.69
CA LEU A 24 1.66 12.13 -1.47
C LEU A 24 1.18 12.06 -0.01
N HIS A 25 1.67 11.09 0.77
CA HIS A 25 1.43 11.02 2.21
C HIS A 25 2.42 11.89 3.02
N ASP A 26 3.43 12.47 2.39
CA ASP A 26 4.29 13.46 3.03
C ASP A 26 3.58 14.82 3.13
N ASP A 27 3.62 15.42 4.32
CA ASP A 27 2.94 16.71 4.63
C ASP A 27 3.51 17.88 3.80
N HIS A 28 4.72 17.75 3.27
CA HIS A 28 5.41 18.77 2.47
C HIS A 28 5.27 18.57 0.95
N CYS A 29 4.39 17.68 0.49
CA CYS A 29 4.20 17.43 -0.93
C CYS A 29 3.79 18.71 -1.70
N PRO A 30 4.65 19.25 -2.59
CA PRO A 30 4.38 20.49 -3.28
C PRO A 30 3.26 20.32 -4.33
N PRO A 31 2.58 21.41 -4.72
CA PRO A 31 1.49 21.35 -5.70
C PRO A 31 1.94 20.86 -7.09
N ASP A 32 3.23 21.01 -7.42
CA ASP A 32 3.82 20.54 -8.67
C ASP A 32 3.81 19.00 -8.75
N ASP A 33 4.19 18.33 -7.65
CA ASP A 33 4.13 16.87 -7.53
C ASP A 33 2.70 16.33 -7.67
N ARG A 34 1.71 17.07 -7.15
CA ARG A 34 0.30 16.69 -7.35
C ARG A 34 -0.10 16.76 -8.81
N GLN A 35 0.38 17.74 -9.58
CA GLN A 35 0.11 17.79 -11.03
C GLN A 35 0.80 16.64 -11.77
N GLN A 36 2.06 16.37 -11.46
CA GLN A 36 2.81 15.26 -12.04
C GLN A 36 2.14 13.91 -11.76
N PHE A 37 1.62 13.73 -10.56
CA PHE A 37 0.82 12.56 -10.21
C PHE A 37 -0.47 12.47 -11.05
N GLN A 38 -1.18 13.58 -11.25
CA GLN A 38 -2.39 13.58 -12.09
C GLN A 38 -2.07 13.20 -13.53
N ASP A 39 -1.01 13.75 -14.12
CA ASP A 39 -0.56 13.40 -15.47
C ASP A 39 -0.22 11.90 -15.55
N TRP A 40 0.52 11.40 -14.56
CA TRP A 40 0.85 9.99 -14.45
C TRP A 40 -0.40 9.10 -14.38
N ILE A 41 -1.38 9.40 -13.52
CA ILE A 41 -2.63 8.63 -13.41
C ILE A 41 -3.44 8.63 -14.73
N GLN A 42 -3.44 9.74 -15.47
CA GLN A 42 -4.19 9.85 -16.72
C GLN A 42 -3.48 9.16 -17.90
N LEU A 43 -2.18 8.86 -17.79
CA LEU A 43 -1.40 8.28 -18.87
C LEU A 43 -1.81 6.85 -19.22
N ASP A 44 -2.12 6.03 -18.21
CA ASP A 44 -2.54 4.64 -18.39
C ASP A 44 -3.49 4.22 -17.24
N PRO A 45 -4.64 3.59 -17.54
CA PRO A 45 -5.58 3.14 -16.50
C PRO A 45 -4.97 2.15 -15.50
N ARG A 46 -3.90 1.43 -15.87
CA ARG A 46 -3.17 0.54 -14.95
C ARG A 46 -2.49 1.31 -13.83
N HIS A 47 -2.06 2.56 -14.06
CA HIS A 47 -1.45 3.39 -13.01
C HIS A 47 -2.41 3.62 -11.84
N ALA A 48 -3.68 3.93 -12.15
CA ALA A 48 -4.72 4.07 -11.14
C ALA A 48 -4.97 2.77 -10.37
N PHE A 49 -4.94 1.62 -11.05
CA PHE A 49 -5.13 0.31 -10.43
C PHE A 49 -3.98 -0.06 -9.49
N GLU A 50 -2.72 0.11 -9.94
CA GLU A 50 -1.53 -0.17 -9.13
C GLU A 50 -1.44 0.78 -7.92
N TYR A 51 -1.75 2.07 -8.12
CA TYR A 51 -1.81 3.04 -7.03
C TYR A 51 -2.88 2.70 -5.99
N ALA A 52 -4.07 2.26 -6.41
CA ALA A 52 -5.11 1.82 -5.48
C ALA A 52 -4.66 0.65 -4.58
N LYS A 53 -3.87 -0.30 -5.12
CA LYS A 53 -3.29 -1.38 -4.32
C LYS A 53 -2.30 -0.84 -3.27
N MET A 54 -1.46 0.13 -3.64
CA MET A 54 -0.53 0.76 -2.69
C MET A 54 -1.26 1.54 -1.59
N LEU A 55 -2.37 2.20 -1.92
CA LEU A 55 -3.23 2.86 -0.93
C LEU A 55 -3.87 1.87 0.05
N GLU A 56 -4.35 0.73 -0.43
CA GLU A 56 -4.92 -0.31 0.44
C GLU A 56 -3.91 -0.82 1.48
N ILE A 57 -2.66 -1.05 1.05
CA ILE A 57 -1.57 -1.44 1.95
C ILE A 57 -1.29 -0.34 2.98
N TRP A 58 -1.26 0.91 2.54
CA TRP A 58 -1.01 2.05 3.43
C TRP A 58 -2.11 2.22 4.48
N ASP A 59 -3.38 2.18 4.07
CA ASP A 59 -4.54 2.26 4.97
C ASP A 59 -4.49 1.13 6.01
N LEU A 60 -4.22 -0.11 5.57
CA LEU A 60 -4.09 -1.25 6.48
C LEU A 60 -2.95 -1.04 7.49
N GLY A 61 -1.84 -0.42 7.07
CA GLY A 61 -0.74 -0.04 7.96
C GLY A 61 -1.12 1.02 9.00
N GLY A 62 -1.96 1.98 8.63
CA GLY A 62 -2.46 3.03 9.54
C GLY A 62 -3.44 2.54 10.61
N GLN A 63 -4.08 1.38 10.39
CA GLN A 63 -4.97 0.75 11.37
C GLN A 63 -4.22 -0.02 12.47
N LEU A 64 -2.89 -0.09 12.39
CA LEU A 64 -2.09 -0.72 13.43
C LEU A 64 -2.06 0.14 14.70
N PRO A 65 -2.30 -0.45 15.88
CA PRO A 65 -2.27 0.30 17.12
C PRO A 65 -0.86 0.87 17.37
N GLU A 66 -0.78 2.19 17.62
CA GLU A 66 0.47 2.92 17.96
C GLU A 66 1.07 2.55 19.32
N GLU A 67 0.53 1.53 19.97
CA GLU A 67 0.98 1.07 21.27
C GLU A 67 2.38 0.46 21.14
N PRO A 68 3.40 0.94 21.88
CA PRO A 68 4.76 0.37 21.86
C PRO A 68 4.82 -1.10 22.34
N GLY A 69 3.67 -1.66 22.73
CA GLY A 69 3.39 -3.02 23.14
C GLY A 69 3.01 -4.00 22.02
N THR A 70 2.28 -3.55 20.99
CA THR A 70 1.26 -4.42 20.35
C THR A 70 1.67 -4.96 18.98
N ALA A 71 2.49 -4.25 18.21
CA ALA A 71 2.96 -4.72 16.90
C ALA A 71 3.63 -6.12 16.96
N LYS A 72 4.48 -6.33 17.97
CA LYS A 72 5.14 -7.62 18.24
C LYS A 72 4.18 -8.74 18.69
N LYS A 73 3.04 -8.40 19.27
CA LYS A 73 2.02 -9.34 19.76
C LYS A 73 0.98 -9.70 18.68
N LEU A 74 0.83 -8.89 17.63
CA LEU A 74 -0.01 -9.19 16.47
C LEU A 74 0.73 -10.01 15.40
N LEU A 75 2.03 -9.73 15.20
CA LEU A 75 2.86 -10.47 14.23
C LEU A 75 3.20 -11.89 14.72
N THR A 76 3.30 -12.08 16.03
CA THR A 76 3.38 -13.39 16.70
C THR A 76 1.97 -13.75 17.16
N GLY A 77 1.22 -14.46 16.32
CA GLY A 77 -0.22 -14.66 16.49
C GLY A 77 -0.67 -15.03 17.90
N ASP A 78 -1.85 -14.52 18.27
CA ASP A 78 -2.63 -15.00 19.42
C ASP A 78 -3.07 -16.44 19.13
N ALA A 79 -2.20 -17.39 19.49
CA ALA A 79 -2.57 -18.77 19.71
C ALA A 79 -3.38 -18.87 21.01
N SER A 80 -4.54 -18.22 21.09
CA SER A 80 -5.44 -18.35 22.24
C SER A 80 -6.90 -18.00 21.95
N MET A 81 -7.45 -18.51 20.84
CA MET A 81 -8.90 -18.57 20.65
C MET A 81 -9.39 -20.02 20.52
N HIS A 82 -9.28 -20.78 21.61
CA HIS A 82 -10.30 -21.79 21.96
C HIS A 82 -10.37 -21.95 23.48
N LYS A 83 -11.14 -21.07 24.14
CA LYS A 83 -11.68 -21.37 25.48
C LYS A 83 -13.11 -20.84 25.56
N GLY A 84 -14.05 -21.73 25.87
CA GLY A 84 -15.49 -21.50 25.99
C GLY A 84 -16.26 -22.69 25.41
N SER A 85 -16.23 -23.86 26.04
CA SER A 85 -17.21 -24.29 27.07
C SER A 85 -18.67 -24.17 26.63
N ARG A 86 -19.31 -25.30 26.36
CA ARG A 86 -20.74 -25.51 26.64
C ARG A 86 -21.01 -26.98 26.94
N GLU A 87 -20.85 -27.31 28.21
CA GLU A 87 -21.62 -28.28 28.98
C GLU A 87 -23.07 -28.48 28.49
N MET A 88 -23.46 -29.73 28.20
CA MET A 88 -24.71 -30.46 28.57
C MET A 88 -24.51 -31.97 28.40
#